data_AF-A0AAE1BT35-F1
#
_entry.id   AF-A0AAE1BT35-F1
#
_cell.length_a   1.000
_cell.length_b   1.000
_cell.length_c   1.000
_cell.angle_alpha   90.00
_cell.angle_beta   90.00
_cell.angle_gamma   90.00
#
_symmetry.space_group_name_H-M   'P 1'
#
loop_
_entity.id
_entity.type
_entity.pdbx_description
1 polymer ?
#
loop_
_entity_poly.entity_id
_entity_poly.type
_entity_poly.pdbx_seq_one_letter_code
_entity_poly.pdbx_strand_id
1 'polypeptide(L)'
;MSCEFSTPERDNVTVGGFSISDEMCVNYIHYYPKVNLEVCKSSVDTASLRAYLRFMKRWELQETSDDLGWRENYHAIRWTPLRANMLGDMYLNSPLSMQCNQSNGDRFPGYWENIPIPKILHPLPQPQSKCVPGKMESDEEVEEEEVEEEEVDGGIFSLN
;
A
#
# COMPACT_ATOMS: atom_id res chain seq x y z
N MET A 1 -5.53 -4.88 9.33
CA MET A 1 -4.25 -4.25 8.93
C MET A 1 -4.46 -3.70 7.53
N SER A 2 -4.01 -2.47 7.26
CA SER A 2 -4.03 -1.87 5.93
C SER A 2 -2.65 -1.28 5.66
N CYS A 3 -2.17 -1.41 4.43
CA CYS A 3 -0.93 -0.79 3.98
C CYS A 3 -1.27 0.11 2.80
N GLU A 4 -0.61 1.27 2.74
CA GLU A 4 -0.70 2.20 1.62
C GLU A 4 0.63 2.16 0.87
N PHE A 5 0.56 2.05 -0.45
CA PHE A 5 1.72 1.89 -1.32
C PHE A 5 1.73 2.98 -2.38
N SER A 6 2.92 3.44 -2.74
CA SER A 6 3.14 4.42 -3.81
C SER A 6 4.05 3.80 -4.85
N THR A 7 3.58 3.71 -6.10
CA THR A 7 4.32 3.13 -7.23
C THR A 7 4.57 4.09 -8.41
N PRO A 8 4.80 5.42 -8.22
CA PRO A 8 4.99 6.35 -9.32
C PRO A 8 6.28 6.09 -10.11
N GLU A 9 7.30 5.52 -9.45
CA GLU A 9 8.61 5.20 -10.03
C GLU A 9 8.69 3.78 -10.60
N ARG A 10 7.56 3.05 -10.68
CA ARG A 10 7.53 1.67 -11.17
C ARG A 10 6.88 1.62 -12.54
N ASP A 11 7.63 1.14 -13.55
CA ASP A 11 7.12 0.98 -14.91
C ASP A 11 6.10 -0.16 -15.04
N ASN A 12 6.26 -1.21 -14.23
CA ASN A 12 5.44 -2.41 -14.23
C ASN A 12 4.68 -2.56 -12.92
N VAL A 13 3.60 -3.36 -12.96
CA VAL A 13 2.82 -3.69 -11.75
C VAL A 13 3.71 -4.33 -10.68
N THR A 14 3.55 -3.83 -9.46
CA THR A 14 4.16 -4.41 -8.27
C THR A 14 3.18 -5.39 -7.63
N VAL A 15 3.68 -6.56 -7.24
CA VAL A 15 2.86 -7.62 -6.65
C VAL A 15 3.44 -8.12 -5.34
N GLY A 16 2.66 -8.89 -4.58
CA GLY A 16 3.11 -9.45 -3.31
C GLY A 16 4.15 -10.56 -3.48
N GLY A 17 5.26 -10.51 -2.75
CA GLY A 17 6.29 -11.55 -2.85
C GLY A 17 7.55 -11.25 -2.06
N PHE A 18 8.62 -12.01 -2.33
CA PHE A 18 9.89 -11.94 -1.58
C PHE A 18 11.01 -11.23 -2.35
N SER A 19 10.79 -10.85 -3.61
CA SER A 19 11.78 -10.12 -4.40
C SER A 19 11.92 -8.67 -3.90
N ILE A 20 13.05 -8.03 -4.20
CA ILE A 20 13.26 -6.59 -3.98
C ILE A 20 12.30 -5.71 -4.82
N SER A 21 11.74 -6.27 -5.89
CA SER A 21 10.75 -5.62 -6.75
C SER A 21 9.32 -5.84 -6.27
N ASP A 22 9.11 -6.68 -5.27
CA ASP A 22 7.81 -7.04 -4.73
C ASP A 22 7.51 -6.26 -3.46
N GLU A 23 6.25 -6.29 -3.05
CA GLU A 23 5.79 -5.67 -1.81
C GLU A 23 5.30 -6.69 -0.78
N MET A 24 5.27 -6.27 0.49
CA MET A 24 4.72 -7.04 1.59
C MET A 24 3.89 -6.14 2.51
N CYS A 25 2.77 -6.65 3.02
CA CYS A 25 1.98 -6.00 4.07
C CYS A 25 1.94 -6.89 5.31
N VAL A 26 2.85 -6.65 6.25
CA VAL A 26 3.05 -7.49 7.44
C VAL A 26 3.08 -6.64 8.70
N ASN A 27 2.50 -7.15 9.78
CA ASN A 27 2.61 -6.58 11.12
C ASN A 27 3.04 -7.68 12.10
N TYR A 28 4.16 -7.47 12.79
CA TYR A 28 4.66 -8.38 13.82
C TYR A 28 4.18 -7.91 15.20
N ILE A 29 3.30 -8.69 15.80
CA ILE A 29 2.67 -8.34 17.07
C ILE A 29 3.31 -9.16 18.20
N HIS A 30 3.85 -8.47 19.20
CA HIS A 30 4.26 -9.08 20.45
C HIS A 30 3.11 -9.04 21.45
N TYR A 31 2.73 -10.19 22.00
CA TYR A 31 1.54 -10.30 22.88
C TYR A 31 1.73 -11.36 23.98
N TYR A 32 0.89 -11.27 25.02
CA TYR A 32 0.77 -12.25 26.11
C TYR A 32 -0.71 -12.42 26.51
N PRO A 33 -1.19 -13.62 26.88
CA PRO A 33 -0.46 -14.88 26.97
C PRO A 33 -0.10 -15.47 25.60
N LYS A 34 0.93 -16.32 25.56
CA LYS A 34 1.28 -17.08 24.34
C LYS A 34 0.08 -17.92 23.92
N VAL A 35 -0.34 -17.77 22.66
CA VAL A 35 -1.32 -18.67 22.03
C VAL A 35 -0.65 -19.45 20.91
N ASN A 36 -1.26 -20.54 20.47
CA ASN A 36 -0.74 -21.37 19.39
C ASN A 36 -1.10 -20.80 18.01
N LEU A 37 -0.92 -19.49 17.80
CA LEU A 37 -1.18 -18.79 16.54
C LEU A 37 0.06 -17.97 16.18
N GLU A 38 0.66 -18.27 15.02
CA GLU A 38 1.86 -17.60 14.55
C GLU A 38 1.60 -16.77 13.29
N VAL A 39 0.85 -17.32 12.33
CA VAL A 39 0.49 -16.61 11.10
C VAL A 39 -1.02 -16.45 11.03
N CYS A 40 -1.48 -15.22 10.90
CA CYS A 40 -2.86 -14.90 10.55
C CYS A 40 -2.85 -13.93 9.37
N LYS A 41 -3.04 -14.47 8.17
CA LYS A 41 -3.00 -13.68 6.93
C LYS A 41 -4.21 -13.96 6.05
N SER A 42 -4.45 -13.05 5.14
CA SER A 42 -5.55 -13.12 4.18
C SER A 42 -5.07 -12.76 2.78
N SER A 43 -5.69 -13.36 1.77
CA SER A 43 -5.64 -12.89 0.39
C SER A 43 -7.04 -12.86 -0.20
N VAL A 44 -7.19 -12.33 -1.41
CA VAL A 44 -8.39 -12.58 -2.20
C VAL A 44 -8.59 -14.08 -2.41
N ASP A 45 -9.84 -14.52 -2.41
CA ASP A 45 -10.22 -15.88 -2.75
C ASP A 45 -9.77 -16.27 -4.17
N THR A 46 -9.30 -17.51 -4.31
CA THR A 46 -8.70 -17.99 -5.56
C THR A 46 -9.70 -17.99 -6.72
N ALA A 47 -10.96 -18.36 -6.47
CA ALA A 47 -11.99 -18.39 -7.51
C ALA A 47 -12.35 -16.97 -7.96
N SER A 48 -12.37 -16.03 -7.02
CA SER A 48 -12.63 -14.61 -7.29
C SER A 48 -11.52 -14.00 -8.17
N LEU A 49 -10.25 -14.24 -7.83
CA LEU A 49 -9.12 -13.80 -8.65
C LEU A 49 -9.17 -14.40 -10.06
N ARG A 50 -9.43 -15.71 -10.19
CA ARG A 50 -9.57 -16.36 -11.51
C ARG A 50 -10.74 -15.79 -12.31
N ALA A 51 -11.86 -15.46 -11.68
CA ALA A 51 -12.99 -14.83 -12.36
C ALA A 51 -12.61 -13.45 -12.91
N TYR A 52 -11.89 -12.64 -12.12
CA TYR A 52 -11.37 -11.35 -12.54
C TYR A 52 -10.38 -11.47 -13.72
N LEU A 53 -9.43 -12.40 -13.65
CA LEU A 53 -8.46 -12.60 -14.73
C LEU A 53 -9.10 -13.09 -16.03
N ARG A 54 -10.11 -13.96 -15.95
CA ARG A 54 -10.93 -14.36 -17.10
C ARG A 54 -11.77 -13.22 -17.65
N PHE A 55 -12.27 -12.33 -16.79
CA PHE A 55 -12.94 -11.11 -17.21
C PHE A 55 -11.98 -10.22 -18.01
N MET A 56 -10.78 -9.99 -17.49
CA MET A 56 -9.73 -9.22 -18.18
C MET A 56 -9.37 -9.83 -19.54
N LYS A 57 -9.33 -11.15 -19.65
CA LYS A 57 -9.11 -11.85 -20.92
C LYS A 57 -10.23 -11.59 -21.92
N ARG A 58 -11.48 -11.83 -21.49
CA ARG A 58 -12.63 -11.92 -22.40
C ARG A 58 -13.16 -10.55 -22.81
N TRP A 59 -13.19 -9.60 -21.88
CA TRP A 59 -13.87 -8.32 -22.08
C TRP A 59 -12.90 -7.16 -22.28
N GLU A 60 -11.74 -7.20 -21.62
CA GLU A 60 -10.69 -6.18 -21.77
C GLU A 60 -9.60 -6.59 -22.75
N LEU A 61 -9.69 -7.80 -23.34
CA LEU A 61 -8.75 -8.35 -24.32
C LEU A 61 -7.29 -8.35 -23.83
N GLN A 62 -7.07 -8.57 -22.54
CA GLN A 62 -5.74 -8.66 -21.95
C GLN A 62 -5.11 -10.04 -22.20
N GLU A 63 -3.79 -10.15 -22.06
CA GLU A 63 -3.06 -11.38 -22.34
C GLU A 63 -3.05 -12.37 -21.16
N THR A 64 -4.01 -12.25 -20.25
CA THR A 64 -4.21 -13.18 -19.14
C THR A 64 -4.61 -14.59 -19.62
N SER A 65 -4.33 -15.60 -18.82
CA SER A 65 -4.70 -17.00 -19.05
C SER A 65 -4.79 -17.79 -17.74
N ASP A 66 -5.66 -18.81 -17.71
CA ASP A 66 -5.74 -19.75 -16.58
C ASP A 66 -4.51 -20.67 -16.49
N ASP A 67 -3.74 -20.80 -17.59
CA ASP A 67 -2.50 -21.59 -17.63
C ASP A 67 -1.28 -20.83 -17.07
N LEU A 68 -1.39 -19.50 -16.95
CA LEU A 68 -0.35 -18.65 -16.38
C LEU A 68 -0.46 -18.61 -14.86
N GLY A 69 0.67 -18.46 -14.18
CA GLY A 69 0.67 -18.16 -12.75
C GLY A 69 0.01 -16.81 -12.46
N TRP A 70 -0.38 -16.60 -11.20
CA TRP A 70 -1.08 -15.37 -10.81
C TRP A 70 -0.21 -14.13 -11.08
N ARG A 71 1.10 -14.22 -10.87
CA ARG A 71 2.06 -13.13 -11.10
C ARG A 71 2.16 -12.75 -12.57
N GLU A 72 2.34 -13.74 -13.42
CA GLU A 72 2.45 -13.58 -14.87
C GLU A 72 1.18 -12.95 -15.43
N ASN A 73 0.02 -13.35 -14.90
CA ASN A 73 -1.26 -12.74 -15.23
C ASN A 73 -1.33 -11.25 -14.88
N TYR A 74 -0.83 -10.82 -13.73
CA TYR A 74 -0.77 -9.38 -13.39
C TYR A 74 0.12 -8.61 -14.36
N HIS A 75 1.28 -9.17 -14.74
CA HIS A 75 2.21 -8.54 -15.68
C HIS A 75 1.69 -8.51 -17.13
N ALA A 76 0.81 -9.43 -17.50
CA ALA A 76 0.18 -9.49 -18.82
C ALA A 76 -0.93 -8.43 -19.04
N ILE A 77 -1.34 -7.73 -17.98
CA ILE A 77 -2.36 -6.68 -18.04
C ILE A 77 -1.68 -5.33 -18.31
N ARG A 78 -2.17 -4.61 -19.31
CA ARG A 78 -1.86 -3.19 -19.50
C ARG A 78 -2.68 -2.37 -18.52
N TRP A 79 -2.03 -1.87 -17.47
CA TRP A 79 -2.70 -1.11 -16.42
C TRP A 79 -3.12 0.29 -16.89
N THR A 80 -4.34 0.66 -16.52
CA THR A 80 -4.94 1.98 -16.73
C THR A 80 -5.66 2.37 -15.43
N PRO A 81 -5.95 3.66 -15.20
CA PRO A 81 -6.72 4.07 -14.01
C PRO A 81 -8.03 3.32 -13.86
N LEU A 82 -8.73 3.05 -14.96
CA LEU A 82 -9.97 2.27 -14.96
C LEU A 82 -9.73 0.83 -14.46
N ARG A 83 -8.75 0.11 -15.01
CA ARG A 83 -8.47 -1.28 -14.60
C ARG A 83 -7.93 -1.37 -13.18
N ALA A 84 -7.16 -0.38 -12.75
CA ALA A 84 -6.69 -0.28 -11.37
C ALA A 84 -7.87 -0.11 -10.40
N ASN A 85 -8.84 0.77 -10.73
CA ASN A 85 -10.05 0.93 -9.93
C ASN A 85 -10.90 -0.35 -9.91
N MET A 86 -11.07 -1.02 -11.05
CA MET A 86 -11.78 -2.30 -11.12
C MET A 86 -11.11 -3.39 -10.27
N LEU A 87 -9.78 -3.42 -10.23
CA LEU A 87 -9.03 -4.31 -9.34
C LEU A 87 -9.28 -3.96 -7.87
N GLY A 88 -9.27 -2.66 -7.53
CA GLY A 88 -9.60 -2.16 -6.20
C GLY A 88 -11.00 -2.59 -5.76
N ASP A 89 -12.00 -2.38 -6.60
CA ASP A 89 -13.38 -2.81 -6.35
C ASP A 89 -13.48 -4.33 -6.16
N MET A 90 -12.74 -5.11 -6.95
CA MET A 90 -12.67 -6.55 -6.78
C MET A 90 -12.12 -6.92 -5.40
N TYR A 91 -11.03 -6.31 -4.94
CA TYR A 91 -10.49 -6.56 -3.60
C TYR A 91 -11.42 -6.12 -2.47
N LEU A 92 -12.18 -5.04 -2.64
CA LEU A 92 -13.10 -4.52 -1.64
C LEU A 92 -14.40 -5.33 -1.51
N ASN A 93 -14.74 -6.15 -2.51
CA ASN A 93 -16.02 -6.86 -2.57
C ASN A 93 -15.91 -8.38 -2.69
N SER A 94 -14.72 -8.92 -2.94
CA SER A 94 -14.53 -10.37 -3.11
C SER A 94 -14.28 -11.08 -1.78
N PRO A 95 -14.76 -12.33 -1.62
CA PRO A 95 -14.40 -13.17 -0.50
C PRO A 95 -12.89 -13.35 -0.34
N LEU A 96 -12.49 -13.79 0.85
CA LEU A 96 -11.10 -13.95 1.23
C LEU A 96 -10.72 -15.42 1.39
N SER A 97 -9.45 -15.72 1.07
CA SER A 97 -8.74 -16.93 1.49
C SER A 97 -7.94 -16.62 2.75
N MET A 98 -8.27 -17.28 3.85
CA MET A 98 -7.59 -17.16 5.14
C MET A 98 -6.47 -18.19 5.27
N GLN A 99 -5.37 -17.77 5.86
CA GLN A 99 -4.34 -18.67 6.37
C GLN A 99 -4.06 -18.33 7.84
N CYS A 100 -4.62 -19.16 8.71
CA CYS A 100 -4.34 -19.18 10.13
C CYS A 100 -3.47 -20.41 10.44
N ASN A 101 -2.19 -20.20 10.70
CA ASN A 101 -1.24 -21.27 11.03
C ASN A 101 -0.86 -21.24 12.51
N GLN A 102 -0.75 -22.44 13.05
CA GLN A 102 -0.22 -22.74 14.37
C GLN A 102 1.29 -22.52 14.41
N SER A 103 1.86 -22.51 15.62
CA SER A 103 3.31 -22.31 15.83
C SER A 103 4.20 -23.46 15.33
N ASN A 104 3.59 -24.56 14.87
CA ASN A 104 4.29 -25.67 14.22
C ASN A 104 4.26 -25.57 12.68
N GLY A 105 3.65 -24.51 12.13
CA GLY A 105 3.48 -24.30 10.69
C GLY A 105 2.20 -24.90 10.10
N ASP A 106 1.50 -25.77 10.83
CA ASP A 106 0.26 -26.37 10.34
C ASP A 106 -0.91 -25.39 10.38
N ARG A 107 -1.85 -25.54 9.45
CA ARG A 107 -3.11 -24.79 9.49
C ARG A 107 -4.01 -25.26 10.63
N PHE A 108 -4.76 -24.34 11.21
CA PHE A 108 -5.89 -24.71 12.07
C PHE A 108 -6.95 -25.49 11.25
N PRO A 109 -7.63 -26.49 11.86
CA PRO A 109 -8.66 -27.24 11.16
C PRO A 109 -9.84 -26.35 10.78
N GLY A 110 -10.36 -26.54 9.57
CA GLY A 110 -11.50 -25.77 9.06
C GLY A 110 -11.40 -25.50 7.57
N TYR A 111 -12.48 -24.94 7.03
CA TYR A 111 -12.49 -24.41 5.67
C TYR A 111 -12.21 -22.91 5.70
N TRP A 112 -11.22 -22.47 4.93
CA TRP A 112 -10.65 -21.13 5.01
C TRP A 112 -10.71 -20.37 3.68
N GLU A 113 -11.42 -20.89 2.68
CA GLU A 113 -11.70 -20.18 1.43
C GLU A 113 -13.12 -19.59 1.48
N ASN A 114 -13.42 -18.66 0.57
CA ASN A 114 -14.73 -18.00 0.49
C ASN A 114 -15.20 -17.36 1.82
N ILE A 115 -14.27 -16.82 2.60
CA ILE A 115 -14.58 -16.16 3.87
C ILE A 115 -15.11 -14.74 3.57
N PRO A 116 -16.25 -14.31 4.12
CA PRO A 116 -16.79 -12.98 3.85
C PRO A 116 -15.87 -11.88 4.40
N ILE A 117 -15.85 -10.74 3.73
CA ILE A 117 -15.07 -9.58 4.16
C ILE A 117 -15.58 -9.10 5.54
N PRO A 118 -14.69 -8.93 6.53
CA PRO A 118 -15.05 -8.38 7.83
C PRO A 118 -15.65 -6.97 7.71
N LYS A 119 -16.81 -6.75 8.32
CA LYS A 119 -17.46 -5.42 8.36
C LYS A 119 -17.11 -4.68 9.64
N ILE A 120 -16.83 -3.39 9.53
CA ILE A 120 -16.64 -2.51 10.68
C ILE A 120 -18.02 -2.17 11.24
N LEU A 121 -18.37 -2.73 12.40
CA LEU A 121 -19.65 -2.46 13.08
C LEU A 121 -19.62 -1.16 13.88
N HIS A 122 -18.45 -0.82 14.42
CA HIS A 122 -18.25 0.34 15.29
C HIS A 122 -16.99 1.10 14.84
N PRO A 123 -17.14 2.10 13.95
CA PRO A 123 -16.01 2.92 13.55
C PRO A 123 -15.54 3.76 14.75
N LEU A 124 -14.23 3.92 14.88
CA LEU A 124 -13.67 4.89 15.82
C LEU A 124 -14.04 6.31 15.36
N PRO A 125 -14.24 7.25 16.30
CA PRO A 125 -14.42 8.65 15.95
C PRO A 125 -13.27 9.14 15.06
N GLN A 126 -13.59 9.90 14.02
CA GLN A 126 -12.57 10.49 13.16
C GLN A 126 -11.69 11.43 14.01
N PRO A 127 -10.36 11.33 13.91
CA PRO A 127 -9.48 12.27 14.59
C PRO A 127 -9.79 13.69 14.07
N GLN A 128 -9.83 14.65 14.99
CA GLN A 128 -10.00 16.06 14.60
C GLN A 128 -8.82 16.46 13.73
N SER A 129 -9.12 16.92 12.51
CA SER A 129 -8.09 17.44 11.61
C SER A 129 -7.43 18.66 12.25
N LYS A 130 -6.10 18.63 12.35
CA LYS A 130 -5.29 19.78 12.74
C LYS A 130 -5.00 20.71 11.54
N CYS A 131 -5.37 20.30 10.33
CA CYS A 131 -5.16 21.11 9.14
C CYS A 131 -6.16 22.27 9.16
N VAL A 132 -5.64 23.49 9.11
CA VAL A 132 -6.44 24.69 8.86
C VAL A 132 -6.78 24.69 7.37
N PRO A 133 -8.08 24.74 6.99
CA PRO A 133 -8.44 24.84 5.59
C PRO A 133 -8.03 26.23 5.06
N GLY A 134 -7.00 26.26 4.21
CA GLY A 134 -6.67 27.42 3.37
C GLY A 134 -5.42 28.21 3.79
N LYS A 135 -4.24 27.74 3.34
CA LYS A 135 -3.20 28.62 2.81
C LYS A 135 -2.52 27.85 1.68
N MET A 136 -2.99 28.09 0.47
CA MET A 136 -2.24 27.74 -0.74
C MET A 136 -1.13 28.78 -0.80
N GLU A 137 0.05 28.42 -0.31
CA GLU A 137 1.24 29.27 -0.38
C GLU A 137 1.64 29.30 -1.85
N SER A 138 1.29 30.41 -2.52
CA SER A 138 1.78 30.74 -3.84
C SER A 138 3.29 30.83 -3.79
N ASP A 139 3.96 30.22 -4.77
CA ASP A 139 5.41 30.23 -4.97
C ASP A 139 5.98 31.64 -4.68
N GLU A 140 6.79 31.75 -3.62
CA GLU A 140 7.51 32.97 -3.28
C GLU A 140 8.80 32.99 -4.10
N GLU A 141 8.91 34.02 -4.94
CA GLU A 141 10.04 34.30 -5.82
C GLU A 141 11.33 34.40 -5.01
N VAL A 142 12.39 33.74 -5.49
CA VAL A 142 13.74 33.86 -4.93
C VAL A 142 14.28 35.24 -5.33
N GLU A 143 14.33 36.19 -4.40
CA GLU A 143 15.12 37.41 -4.54
C GLU A 143 16.55 37.14 -4.04
N GLU A 144 17.52 37.33 -4.94
CA GLU A 144 18.96 37.31 -4.64
C GLU A 144 19.33 38.59 -3.86
N GLU A 145 19.82 38.47 -2.62
CA GLU A 145 20.44 39.61 -1.92
C GLU A 145 21.89 39.82 -2.41
N GLU A 146 22.13 40.96 -3.06
CA GLU A 146 23.46 41.51 -3.30
C GLU A 146 24.11 41.93 -1.97
N VAL A 147 25.35 41.49 -1.73
CA VAL A 147 26.15 41.90 -0.57
C VAL A 147 26.86 43.21 -0.90
N GLU A 148 26.44 44.32 -0.29
CA GLU A 148 27.22 45.56 -0.24
C GLU A 148 28.09 45.59 1.03
N GLU A 149 29.41 45.71 0.82
CA GLU A 149 30.40 45.96 1.86
C GLU A 149 30.30 47.42 2.33
N GLU A 150 30.18 47.66 3.64
CA GLU A 150 30.49 48.97 4.22
C GLU A 150 31.58 48.87 5.31
N GLU A 151 32.61 49.67 5.07
CA GLU A 151 33.85 49.88 5.79
C GLU A 151 33.60 50.66 7.09
N VAL A 152 33.89 50.06 8.26
CA VAL A 152 33.81 50.76 9.56
C VAL A 152 35.17 51.33 9.92
N ASP A 153 35.27 52.64 9.78
CA ASP A 153 36.43 53.46 10.02
C ASP A 153 36.71 53.67 11.53
N GLY A 154 37.99 53.51 11.88
CA GLY A 154 38.73 54.13 12.99
C GLY A 154 38.04 54.44 14.32
N GLY A 155 38.17 53.53 15.29
CA GLY A 155 37.95 53.80 16.71
C GLY A 155 39.15 53.36 17.57
N ILE A 156 40.13 54.25 17.75
CA ILE A 156 41.27 54.08 18.67
C ILE A 156 40.76 54.01 20.12
N PHE A 157 41.09 52.92 20.82
CA PHE A 157 41.29 52.95 22.28
C PHE A 157 42.40 51.96 22.68
N SER A 158 43.59 52.50 22.91
CA SER A 158 44.61 51.86 23.74
C SER A 158 44.32 52.18 25.20
N LEU A 159 44.47 51.20 26.11
CA LEU A 159 45.48 51.22 27.18
C LEU A 159 45.28 50.10 28.22
N ASN A 160 46.44 49.50 28.54
CA ASN A 160 46.85 48.73 29.71
C ASN A 160 46.50 47.23 29.80
#